data_AF-A0A7X7LD12-F1
#
_entry.id   AF-A0A7X7LD12-F1
#
_cell.length_a   1.000
_cell.length_b   1.000
_cell.length_c   1.000
_cell.angle_alpha   90.00
_cell.angle_beta   90.00
_cell.angle_gamma   90.00
#
_symmetry.space_group_name_H-M   'P 1'
#
loop_
_entity.id
_entity.type
_entity.pdbx_description
1 polymer ?
#
loop_
_entity_poly.entity_id
_entity_poly.type
_entity_poly.pdbx_seq_one_letter_code
_entity_poly.pdbx_strand_id
1 'polypeptide(L)'
;MDAEVFNEIQKRAAAGRGADALALASRYATEHPADMEAWNLLPDLAVQCGLSDECIEELKRAAGRFADNPSVWTSLGDALSINEEPEEAIAAYERALEFLPVESRDRRADVYTCIACEYEALGDAESAESFHRKATETAPDNVFSRDELERFSLDQDEDEDGGAFEVREPGQADMADMQAIATEHPELSDALARGEHMVDEEGREFSPMLHVTIHQIIRNQVRQDDPPGMRDIFETLLQCTGDRHAAEHEIGGVLVGHLHVLLHDREAFNAAQYLTDLRIRINDYLRGR
;
A
#
# COMPACT_ATOMS: atom_id res chain seq x y z
N MET A 1 35.28 -17.00 -8.74
CA MET A 1 35.36 -16.84 -10.21
C MET A 1 36.78 -16.94 -10.75
N ASP A 2 36.92 -17.46 -11.97
CA ASP A 2 38.18 -17.47 -12.72
C ASP A 2 38.60 -16.05 -13.14
N ALA A 3 39.85 -15.68 -12.87
CA ALA A 3 40.34 -14.32 -13.09
C ALA A 3 40.41 -13.93 -14.57
N GLU A 4 40.61 -14.88 -15.48
CA GLU A 4 40.62 -14.61 -16.93
C GLU A 4 39.20 -14.31 -17.40
N VAL A 5 38.21 -15.08 -16.92
CA VAL A 5 36.79 -14.84 -17.22
C VAL A 5 36.32 -13.51 -16.66
N PHE A 6 36.67 -13.18 -15.40
CA PHE A 6 36.32 -11.90 -14.80
C PHE A 6 36.86 -10.70 -15.60
N ASN A 7 38.14 -10.76 -15.97
CA ASN A 7 38.78 -9.70 -16.73
C ASN A 7 38.14 -9.52 -18.12
N GLU A 8 37.73 -10.62 -18.76
CA GLU A 8 37.03 -10.55 -20.05
C GLU A 8 35.61 -10.00 -19.92
N ILE A 9 34.88 -10.33 -18.84
CA ILE A 9 33.57 -9.71 -18.51
C ILE A 9 33.74 -8.19 -18.37
N GLN A 10 34.68 -7.75 -17.53
CA GLN A 10 34.93 -6.32 -17.27
C GLN A 10 35.35 -5.58 -18.54
N LYS A 11 36.18 -6.20 -19.38
CA LYS A 11 36.62 -5.64 -20.65
C LYS A 11 35.47 -5.46 -21.65
N ARG A 12 34.52 -6.39 -21.71
CA ARG A 12 33.33 -6.29 -22.57
C ARG A 12 32.40 -5.18 -22.09
N ALA A 13 32.16 -5.14 -20.79
CA ALA A 13 31.36 -4.11 -20.14
C ALA A 13 31.94 -2.71 -20.41
N ALA A 14 33.24 -2.50 -20.16
CA ALA A 14 33.93 -1.23 -20.42
C ALA A 14 33.96 -0.83 -21.91
N ALA A 15 33.78 -1.79 -22.84
CA ALA A 15 33.69 -1.53 -24.26
C ALA A 15 32.27 -1.18 -24.74
N GLY A 16 31.31 -0.99 -23.82
CA GLY A 16 29.90 -0.74 -24.14
C GLY A 16 29.17 -1.97 -24.67
N ARG A 17 29.75 -3.17 -24.51
CA ARG A 17 29.15 -4.45 -24.89
C ARG A 17 28.61 -5.14 -23.65
N GLY A 18 27.67 -4.46 -22.98
CA GLY A 18 27.05 -4.94 -21.76
C GLY A 18 26.39 -6.31 -21.97
N ALA A 19 25.56 -6.47 -23.00
CA ALA A 19 24.85 -7.72 -23.27
C ALA A 19 25.81 -8.92 -23.44
N ASP A 20 26.94 -8.72 -24.16
CA ASP A 20 27.99 -9.74 -24.31
C ASP A 20 28.68 -10.08 -22.97
N ALA A 21 28.78 -9.12 -22.06
CA ALA A 21 29.36 -9.29 -20.74
C ALA A 21 28.39 -10.03 -19.81
N LEU A 22 27.11 -9.65 -19.81
CA LEU A 22 26.04 -10.30 -19.06
C LEU A 22 25.84 -11.75 -19.53
N ALA A 23 25.79 -12.00 -20.84
CA ALA A 23 25.70 -13.35 -21.39
C ALA A 23 26.91 -14.22 -21.01
N LEU A 24 28.12 -13.65 -20.99
CA LEU A 24 29.32 -14.36 -20.55
C LEU A 24 29.27 -14.69 -19.05
N ALA A 25 28.89 -13.72 -18.22
CA ALA A 25 28.75 -13.89 -16.78
C ALA A 25 27.65 -14.91 -16.44
N SER A 26 26.48 -14.80 -17.08
CA SER A 26 25.35 -15.72 -16.93
C SER A 26 25.72 -17.15 -17.33
N ARG A 27 26.42 -17.33 -18.45
CA ARG A 27 26.92 -18.65 -18.87
C ARG A 27 27.96 -19.21 -17.88
N TYR A 28 28.88 -18.38 -17.40
CA TYR A 28 29.87 -18.82 -16.42
C TYR A 28 29.21 -19.22 -15.10
N ALA A 29 28.31 -18.40 -14.57
CA ALA A 29 27.54 -18.69 -13.36
C ALA A 29 26.70 -19.97 -13.51
N THR A 30 26.14 -20.17 -14.71
CA THR A 30 25.42 -21.39 -15.09
C THR A 30 26.31 -22.65 -15.09
N GLU A 31 27.54 -22.55 -15.56
CA GLU A 31 28.50 -23.66 -15.58
C GLU A 31 29.11 -23.91 -14.19
N HIS A 32 29.12 -22.88 -13.34
CA HIS A 32 29.70 -22.86 -12.00
C HIS A 32 28.69 -22.37 -10.94
N PRO A 33 27.56 -23.09 -10.72
CA PRO A 33 26.46 -22.58 -9.91
C PRO A 33 26.81 -22.35 -8.43
N ALA A 34 27.87 -22.99 -7.92
CA ALA A 34 28.38 -22.77 -6.57
C ALA A 34 29.24 -21.49 -6.43
N ASP A 35 29.59 -20.85 -7.55
CA ASP A 35 30.37 -19.63 -7.58
C ASP A 35 29.46 -18.41 -7.44
N MET A 36 29.15 -18.06 -6.19
CA MET A 36 28.28 -16.93 -5.85
C MET A 36 28.80 -15.60 -6.41
N GLU A 37 30.11 -15.46 -6.61
CA GLU A 37 30.71 -14.26 -7.18
C GLU A 37 30.20 -14.01 -8.60
N ALA A 38 30.00 -15.06 -9.39
CA ALA A 38 29.49 -14.95 -10.75
C ALA A 38 28.02 -14.49 -10.80
N TRP A 39 27.19 -14.98 -9.87
CA TRP A 39 25.80 -14.55 -9.75
C TRP A 39 25.69 -13.10 -9.26
N ASN A 40 26.57 -12.69 -8.34
CA ASN A 40 26.58 -11.33 -7.80
C ASN A 40 27.00 -10.26 -8.81
N LEU A 41 27.60 -10.64 -9.94
CA LEU A 41 27.95 -9.70 -11.01
C LEU A 41 26.78 -9.39 -11.96
N LEU A 42 25.74 -10.23 -11.98
CA LEU A 42 24.65 -10.08 -12.92
C LEU A 42 23.86 -8.76 -12.74
N PRO A 43 23.51 -8.30 -11.51
CA PRO A 43 22.80 -7.04 -11.33
C PRO A 43 23.55 -5.85 -11.93
N ASP A 44 24.82 -5.67 -11.54
CA ASP A 44 25.66 -4.57 -12.02
C ASP A 44 25.81 -4.57 -13.55
N LEU A 45 25.97 -5.77 -14.14
CA LEU A 45 26.06 -5.93 -15.58
C LEU A 45 24.73 -5.61 -16.25
N ALA A 46 23.60 -6.05 -15.70
CA ALA A 46 22.27 -5.77 -16.24
C ALA A 46 22.00 -4.25 -16.31
N VAL A 47 22.34 -3.51 -15.24
CA VAL A 47 22.28 -2.04 -15.22
C VAL A 47 23.19 -1.43 -16.30
N GLN A 48 24.43 -1.90 -16.41
CA GLN A 48 25.38 -1.39 -17.41
C GLN A 48 24.99 -1.68 -18.86
N CYS A 49 24.17 -2.70 -19.11
CA CYS A 49 23.67 -3.00 -20.45
C CYS A 49 22.66 -1.97 -20.97
N GLY A 50 22.22 -1.02 -20.13
CA GLY A 50 21.17 -0.09 -20.51
C GLY A 50 19.84 -0.78 -20.76
N LEU A 51 19.65 -1.98 -20.19
CA LEU A 51 18.35 -2.62 -20.01
C LEU A 51 17.63 -2.86 -21.33
N SER A 52 18.38 -3.32 -22.33
CA SER A 52 17.76 -3.79 -23.57
C SER A 52 16.95 -5.07 -23.31
N ASP A 53 15.89 -5.27 -24.09
CA ASP A 53 15.11 -6.52 -24.13
C ASP A 53 16.02 -7.77 -24.18
N GLU A 54 17.15 -7.66 -24.88
CA GLU A 54 18.14 -8.73 -25.01
C GLU A 54 18.73 -9.15 -23.65
N CYS A 55 18.94 -8.22 -22.73
CA CYS A 55 19.48 -8.51 -21.40
C CYS A 55 18.44 -9.18 -20.50
N ILE A 56 17.19 -8.69 -20.56
CA ILE A 56 16.05 -9.31 -19.88
C ILE A 56 15.85 -10.74 -20.38
N GLU A 57 15.95 -10.98 -21.69
CA GLU A 57 15.84 -12.32 -22.27
C GLU A 57 16.97 -13.26 -21.82
N GLU A 58 18.21 -12.78 -21.69
CA GLU A 58 19.30 -13.60 -21.13
C GLU A 58 19.07 -13.93 -19.64
N LEU A 59 18.56 -12.98 -18.85
CA LEU A 59 18.20 -13.22 -17.45
C LEU A 59 17.01 -14.18 -17.32
N LYS A 60 15.99 -14.06 -18.17
CA LYS A 60 14.86 -15.01 -18.25
C LYS A 60 15.34 -16.43 -18.58
N ARG A 61 16.28 -16.58 -19.52
CA ARG A 61 16.88 -17.90 -19.82
C ARG A 61 17.67 -18.45 -18.64
N ALA A 62 18.44 -17.61 -17.95
CA ALA A 62 19.16 -18.01 -16.74
C ALA A 62 18.20 -18.48 -15.64
N ALA A 63 17.13 -17.71 -15.39
CA ALA A 63 16.09 -18.02 -14.42
C ALA A 63 15.35 -19.32 -14.76
N GLY A 64 15.07 -19.56 -16.04
CA GLY A 64 14.48 -20.82 -16.50
C GLY A 64 15.37 -22.05 -16.28
N ARG A 65 16.70 -21.88 -16.28
CA ARG A 65 17.67 -22.96 -16.05
C ARG A 65 17.98 -23.18 -14.56
N PHE A 66 17.97 -22.11 -13.77
CA PHE A 66 18.23 -22.12 -12.33
C PHE A 66 17.06 -21.52 -11.58
N ALA A 67 15.91 -22.18 -11.69
CA ALA A 67 14.66 -21.70 -11.12
C ALA A 67 14.70 -21.57 -9.59
N ASP A 68 15.64 -22.24 -8.92
CA ASP A 68 15.85 -22.22 -7.47
C ASP A 68 16.93 -21.25 -7.00
N ASN A 69 17.55 -20.48 -7.89
CA ASN A 69 18.59 -19.52 -7.53
C ASN A 69 18.00 -18.12 -7.32
N PRO A 70 17.91 -17.62 -6.07
CA PRO A 70 17.30 -16.33 -5.78
C PRO A 70 18.04 -15.15 -6.40
N SER A 71 19.38 -15.21 -6.54
CA SER A 71 20.17 -14.10 -7.09
C SER A 71 19.83 -13.80 -8.55
N VAL A 72 19.46 -14.82 -9.32
CA VAL A 72 19.04 -14.65 -10.72
C VAL A 72 17.70 -13.96 -10.81
N TRP A 73 16.76 -14.35 -9.94
CA TRP A 73 15.44 -13.75 -9.85
C TRP A 73 15.50 -12.29 -9.38
N THR A 74 16.35 -11.97 -8.39
CA THR A 74 16.60 -10.58 -8.00
C THR A 74 17.18 -9.77 -9.16
N SER A 75 18.18 -10.30 -9.87
CA SER A 75 18.78 -9.62 -11.03
C SER A 75 17.77 -9.38 -12.16
N LEU A 76 16.86 -10.34 -12.38
CA LEU A 76 15.77 -10.20 -13.35
C LEU A 76 14.76 -9.14 -12.91
N GLY A 77 14.40 -9.11 -11.62
CA GLY A 77 13.56 -8.07 -11.06
C GLY A 77 14.17 -6.68 -11.21
N ASP A 78 15.46 -6.51 -10.89
CA ASP A 78 16.18 -5.24 -11.05
C ASP A 78 16.15 -4.77 -12.50
N ALA A 79 16.34 -5.70 -13.45
CA ALA A 79 16.32 -5.38 -14.88
C ALA A 79 14.92 -4.99 -15.38
N LEU A 80 13.87 -5.61 -14.87
CA LEU A 80 12.47 -5.31 -15.21
C LEU A 80 12.01 -3.98 -14.61
N SER A 81 12.38 -3.73 -13.35
CA SER A 81 12.14 -2.48 -12.62
C SER A 81 12.64 -1.27 -13.41
N ILE A 82 13.90 -1.29 -13.83
CA ILE A 82 14.48 -0.15 -14.57
C ILE A 82 13.93 -0.06 -16.00
N ASN A 83 13.33 -1.13 -16.55
CA ASN A 83 12.61 -1.09 -17.83
C ASN A 83 11.15 -0.61 -17.68
N GLU A 84 10.75 -0.14 -16.50
CA GLU A 84 9.38 0.30 -16.20
C GLU A 84 8.34 -0.81 -16.41
N GLU A 85 8.70 -2.06 -16.10
CA GLU A 85 7.82 -3.24 -16.04
C GLU A 85 7.61 -3.69 -14.58
N PRO A 86 6.89 -2.91 -13.75
CA PRO A 86 6.82 -3.13 -12.30
C PRO A 86 6.10 -4.43 -11.91
N GLU A 87 5.04 -4.84 -12.62
CA GLU A 87 4.34 -6.09 -12.31
C GLU A 87 5.21 -7.33 -12.54
N GLU A 88 5.92 -7.38 -13.66
CA GLU A 88 6.89 -8.44 -13.96
C GLU A 88 8.07 -8.41 -12.98
N ALA A 89 8.54 -7.22 -12.58
CA ALA A 89 9.58 -7.06 -11.58
C ALA A 89 9.16 -7.64 -10.23
N ILE A 90 7.96 -7.30 -9.73
CA ILE A 90 7.38 -7.86 -8.51
C ILE A 90 7.34 -9.38 -8.59
N ALA A 91 6.84 -9.95 -9.69
CA ALA A 91 6.76 -11.40 -9.86
C ALA A 91 8.15 -12.06 -9.80
N ALA A 92 9.19 -11.43 -10.36
CA ALA A 92 10.55 -11.92 -10.28
C ALA A 92 11.09 -11.85 -8.83
N TYR A 93 10.87 -10.75 -8.12
CA TYR A 93 11.29 -10.61 -6.72
C TYR A 93 10.57 -11.58 -5.77
N GLU A 94 9.26 -11.80 -5.95
CA GLU A 94 8.50 -12.80 -5.20
C GLU A 94 9.08 -14.20 -5.41
N ARG A 95 9.48 -14.52 -6.66
CA ARG A 95 10.15 -15.77 -6.97
C ARG A 95 11.51 -15.89 -6.27
N ALA A 96 12.25 -14.79 -6.15
CA ALA A 96 13.50 -14.78 -5.37
C ALA A 96 13.24 -15.10 -3.88
N LEU A 97 12.20 -14.52 -3.29
CA LEU A 97 11.84 -14.71 -1.88
C LEU A 97 11.46 -16.16 -1.52
N GLU A 98 10.92 -16.91 -2.48
CA GLU A 98 10.60 -18.35 -2.30
C GLU A 98 11.85 -19.19 -2.05
N PHE A 99 12.99 -18.82 -2.63
CA PHE A 99 14.24 -19.58 -2.53
C PHE A 99 15.27 -18.95 -1.59
N LEU A 100 15.06 -17.72 -1.12
CA LEU A 100 15.90 -17.10 -0.10
C LEU A 100 15.70 -17.79 1.26
N PRO A 101 16.77 -18.34 1.88
CA PRO A 101 16.70 -18.90 3.21
C PRO A 101 16.20 -17.88 4.23
N VAL A 102 15.38 -18.31 5.19
CA VAL A 102 14.75 -17.43 6.19
C VAL A 102 15.79 -16.69 7.03
N GLU A 103 16.94 -17.31 7.27
CA GLU A 103 18.08 -16.73 7.97
C GLU A 103 18.81 -15.63 7.19
N SER A 104 18.57 -15.50 5.88
CA SER A 104 19.16 -14.44 5.04
C SER A 104 18.37 -13.14 5.19
N ARG A 105 18.27 -12.66 6.43
CA ARG A 105 17.41 -11.53 6.83
C ARG A 105 17.68 -10.28 6.00
N ASP A 106 18.94 -9.90 5.85
CA ASP A 106 19.35 -8.70 5.13
C ASP A 106 18.92 -8.77 3.66
N ARG A 107 19.26 -9.86 2.96
CA ARG A 107 18.87 -10.06 1.55
C ARG A 107 17.36 -10.11 1.35
N ARG A 108 16.63 -10.69 2.31
CA ARG A 108 15.16 -10.71 2.26
C ARG A 108 14.59 -9.32 2.44
N ALA A 109 15.14 -8.52 3.36
CA ALA A 109 14.75 -7.13 3.56
C ALA A 109 15.07 -6.26 2.34
N ASP A 110 16.20 -6.49 1.68
CA ASP A 110 16.55 -5.82 0.41
C ASP A 110 15.50 -6.12 -0.66
N VAL A 111 15.12 -7.39 -0.85
CA VAL A 111 14.10 -7.77 -1.84
C VAL A 111 12.72 -7.23 -1.48
N TYR A 112 12.33 -7.20 -0.20
CA TYR A 112 11.10 -6.53 0.22
C TYR A 112 11.12 -5.02 -0.06
N THR A 113 12.27 -4.38 0.08
CA THR A 113 12.45 -2.97 -0.27
C THR A 113 12.25 -2.75 -1.77
N CYS A 114 12.85 -3.61 -2.61
CA CYS A 114 12.65 -3.54 -4.06
C CYS A 114 11.17 -3.68 -4.44
N ILE A 115 10.46 -4.68 -3.89
CA ILE A 115 9.02 -4.87 -4.15
C ILE A 115 8.22 -3.63 -3.72
N ALA A 116 8.56 -3.03 -2.58
CA ALA A 116 7.87 -1.84 -2.11
C ALA A 116 8.01 -0.67 -3.11
N CYS A 117 9.21 -0.42 -3.62
CA CYS A 117 9.45 0.59 -4.66
C CYS A 117 8.66 0.32 -5.95
N GLU A 118 8.47 -0.93 -6.35
CA GLU A 118 7.62 -1.25 -7.52
C GLU A 118 6.15 -0.92 -7.27
N TYR A 119 5.64 -1.18 -6.05
CA TYR A 119 4.28 -0.78 -5.67
C TYR A 119 4.12 0.74 -5.60
N GLU A 120 5.14 1.48 -5.17
CA GLU A 120 5.15 2.95 -5.25
C GLU A 120 5.08 3.43 -6.70
N ALA A 121 5.83 2.81 -7.62
CA ALA A 121 5.79 3.13 -9.04
C ALA A 121 4.40 2.88 -9.66
N LEU A 122 3.68 1.88 -9.15
CA LEU A 122 2.29 1.59 -9.50
C LEU A 122 1.27 2.53 -8.83
N GLY A 123 1.69 3.34 -7.85
CA GLY A 123 0.83 4.20 -7.05
C GLY A 123 0.06 3.47 -5.95
N ASP A 124 0.41 2.22 -5.64
CA ASP A 124 -0.18 1.42 -4.55
C ASP A 124 0.63 1.65 -3.26
N ALA A 125 0.34 2.77 -2.60
CA ALA A 125 1.01 3.18 -1.37
C ALA A 125 0.78 2.18 -0.21
N GLU A 126 -0.38 1.52 -0.16
CA GLU A 126 -0.69 0.56 0.90
C GLU A 126 0.19 -0.69 0.80
N SER A 127 0.32 -1.25 -0.42
CA SER A 127 1.19 -2.40 -0.66
C SER A 127 2.65 -2.01 -0.43
N ALA A 128 3.08 -0.83 -0.89
CA ALA A 128 4.42 -0.31 -0.63
C ALA A 128 4.74 -0.25 0.87
N GLU A 129 3.87 0.39 1.67
CA GLU A 129 4.04 0.50 3.12
C GLU A 129 4.09 -0.88 3.79
N SER A 130 3.21 -1.80 3.38
CA SER A 130 3.19 -3.19 3.87
C SER A 130 4.52 -3.91 3.63
N PHE A 131 5.15 -3.71 2.47
CA PHE A 131 6.43 -4.32 2.14
C PHE A 131 7.61 -3.64 2.84
N HIS A 132 7.61 -2.31 3.03
CA HIS A 132 8.60 -1.64 3.88
C HIS A 132 8.50 -2.09 5.35
N ARG A 133 7.29 -2.36 5.84
CA ARG A 133 7.08 -2.95 7.17
C ARG A 133 7.67 -4.36 7.26
N LYS A 134 7.43 -5.22 6.27
CA LYS A 134 8.08 -6.54 6.20
C LYS A 134 9.60 -6.44 6.16
N ALA A 135 10.15 -5.45 5.45
CA ALA A 135 11.59 -5.21 5.39
C ALA A 135 12.16 -4.86 6.78
N THR A 136 11.54 -3.94 7.51
CA THR A 136 12.00 -3.53 8.86
C THR A 136 11.75 -4.60 9.93
N GLU A 137 10.66 -5.38 9.84
CA GLU A 137 10.45 -6.56 10.70
C GLU A 137 11.54 -7.63 10.47
N THR A 138 11.92 -7.82 9.20
CA THR A 138 12.93 -8.79 8.80
C THR A 138 14.33 -8.33 9.18
N ALA A 139 14.70 -7.08 8.91
CA ALA A 139 15.98 -6.47 9.26
C ALA A 139 15.73 -5.07 9.88
N PRO A 140 15.66 -4.97 11.23
CA PRO A 140 15.35 -3.70 11.92
C PRO A 140 16.37 -2.58 11.69
N ASP A 141 17.53 -2.90 11.15
CA ASP A 141 18.60 -1.99 10.77
C ASP A 141 18.53 -1.53 9.29
N ASN A 142 17.52 -1.96 8.53
CA ASN A 142 17.24 -1.42 7.20
C ASN A 142 16.74 0.04 7.33
N VAL A 143 17.69 0.96 7.28
CA VAL A 143 17.47 2.41 7.40
C VAL A 143 16.54 2.93 6.31
N PHE A 144 16.71 2.47 5.07
CA PHE A 144 15.91 2.94 3.93
C PHE A 144 14.42 2.68 4.15
N SER A 145 14.01 1.43 4.41
CA SER A 145 12.60 1.11 4.63
C SER A 145 12.03 1.75 5.89
N ARG A 146 12.85 2.00 6.92
CA ARG A 146 12.40 2.74 8.10
C ARG A 146 12.13 4.20 7.77
N ASP A 147 13.02 4.83 7.01
CA ASP A 147 12.88 6.23 6.61
C ASP A 147 11.68 6.38 5.63
N GLU A 148 11.42 5.41 4.75
CA GLU A 148 10.20 5.37 3.92
C GLU A 148 8.93 5.16 4.75
N LEU A 149 8.94 4.30 5.78
CA LEU A 149 7.78 4.19 6.70
C LEU A 149 7.53 5.48 7.48
N GLU A 150 8.58 6.20 7.88
CA GLU A 150 8.44 7.52 8.47
C GLU A 150 7.84 8.50 7.46
N ARG A 151 8.26 8.45 6.19
CA ARG A 151 7.63 9.23 5.10
C ARG A 151 6.16 8.87 4.94
N PHE A 152 5.79 7.59 4.86
CA PHE A 152 4.39 7.17 4.77
C PHE A 152 3.57 7.60 6.00
N SER A 153 4.16 7.57 7.20
CA SER A 153 3.52 8.08 8.41
C SER A 153 3.33 9.59 8.39
N LEU A 154 4.30 10.34 7.85
CA LEU A 154 4.21 11.79 7.71
C LEU A 154 3.24 12.20 6.59
N ASP A 155 3.21 11.45 5.49
CA ASP A 155 2.22 11.61 4.42
C ASP A 155 0.82 11.29 4.95
N GLN A 156 0.67 10.30 5.85
CA GLN A 156 -0.59 10.04 6.57
C GLN A 156 -0.93 11.14 7.58
N ASP A 157 0.05 11.74 8.27
CA ASP A 157 -0.17 12.89 9.16
C ASP A 157 -0.53 14.18 8.37
N GLU A 158 -0.04 14.33 7.12
CA GLU A 158 -0.42 15.41 6.19
C GLU A 158 -1.78 15.14 5.52
N ASP A 159 -2.11 13.88 5.21
CA ASP A 159 -3.41 13.42 4.70
C ASP A 159 -4.47 13.32 5.82
N GLU A 160 -4.08 13.28 7.09
CA GLU A 160 -4.98 13.52 8.23
C GLU A 160 -5.48 14.98 8.25
N ASP A 161 -4.86 15.89 7.49
CA ASP A 161 -5.35 17.23 7.17
C ASP A 161 -5.90 17.35 5.72
N GLY A 162 -5.91 16.27 4.91
CA GLY A 162 -6.26 16.32 3.48
C GLY A 162 -6.44 14.99 2.72
N GLY A 163 -7.19 14.03 3.27
CA GLY A 163 -7.19 12.62 2.83
C GLY A 163 -7.63 12.27 1.40
N ALA A 164 -6.73 11.57 0.68
CA ALA A 164 -7.03 10.85 -0.55
C ALA A 164 -7.82 9.56 -0.30
N PHE A 165 -8.91 9.36 -1.04
CA PHE A 165 -9.91 8.36 -0.73
C PHE A 165 -9.88 7.16 -1.71
N GLU A 166 -9.37 6.03 -1.25
CA GLU A 166 -9.16 4.80 -2.03
C GLU A 166 -10.40 3.88 -2.05
N VAL A 167 -10.91 3.50 -3.24
CA VAL A 167 -12.11 2.67 -3.43
C VAL A 167 -11.79 1.17 -3.27
N ARG A 168 -12.42 0.48 -2.31
CA ARG A 168 -12.18 -0.97 -2.00
C ARG A 168 -13.45 -1.82 -2.06
N GLU A 169 -13.28 -3.12 -2.35
CA GLU A 169 -14.34 -4.12 -2.54
C GLU A 169 -15.14 -4.43 -1.25
N PRO A 170 -16.48 -4.64 -1.32
CA PRO A 170 -17.33 -4.78 -0.12
C PRO A 170 -17.18 -6.14 0.59
N GLY A 171 -17.16 -6.14 1.93
CA GLY A 171 -17.43 -7.32 2.77
C GLY A 171 -16.30 -7.80 3.70
N GLN A 172 -15.02 -7.75 3.29
CA GLN A 172 -13.89 -8.08 4.18
C GLN A 172 -13.27 -6.82 4.80
N ALA A 173 -13.18 -5.73 4.03
CA ALA A 173 -12.77 -4.41 4.51
C ALA A 173 -13.75 -3.84 5.55
N ASP A 174 -15.05 -4.15 5.42
CA ASP A 174 -16.07 -3.63 6.33
C ASP A 174 -15.90 -4.10 7.79
N MET A 175 -15.39 -5.32 8.02
CA MET A 175 -15.15 -5.82 9.39
C MET A 175 -13.91 -5.21 10.04
N ALA A 176 -12.85 -5.00 9.25
CA ALA A 176 -11.63 -4.34 9.73
C ALA A 176 -11.90 -2.86 10.02
N ASP A 177 -12.60 -2.18 9.12
CA ASP A 177 -13.00 -0.78 9.32
C ASP A 177 -13.94 -0.64 10.53
N MET A 178 -14.93 -1.53 10.68
CA MET A 178 -15.80 -1.54 11.87
C MET A 178 -15.03 -1.77 13.18
N GLN A 179 -13.98 -2.61 13.15
CA GLN A 179 -13.14 -2.83 14.32
C GLN A 179 -12.30 -1.58 14.64
N ALA A 180 -11.76 -0.89 13.64
CA ALA A 180 -11.04 0.38 13.81
C ALA A 180 -11.97 1.47 14.37
N ILE A 181 -13.17 1.63 13.82
CA ILE A 181 -14.19 2.55 14.34
C ILE A 181 -14.52 2.22 15.80
N ALA A 182 -14.66 0.93 16.14
CA ALA A 182 -14.94 0.53 17.52
C ALA A 182 -13.79 0.90 18.49
N THR A 183 -12.54 0.93 18.03
CA THR A 183 -11.41 1.39 18.87
C THR A 183 -11.39 2.88 19.12
N GLU A 184 -11.97 3.67 18.22
CA GLU A 184 -12.19 5.12 18.40
C GLU A 184 -13.27 5.40 19.46
N HIS A 185 -14.07 4.39 19.83
CA HIS A 185 -15.19 4.46 20.77
C HIS A 185 -15.02 3.52 21.99
N PRO A 186 -14.03 3.75 22.87
CA PRO A 186 -13.83 2.91 24.06
C PRO A 186 -15.06 2.86 24.98
N GLU A 187 -15.89 3.91 25.00
CA GLU A 187 -17.15 3.98 25.74
C GLU A 187 -18.21 2.99 25.25
N LEU A 188 -18.15 2.59 23.98
CA LEU A 188 -19.09 1.64 23.37
C LEU A 188 -18.64 0.18 23.50
N SER A 189 -17.36 -0.05 23.80
CA SER A 189 -16.72 -1.38 23.79
C SER A 189 -17.50 -2.44 24.57
N ASP A 190 -17.92 -2.08 25.78
CA ASP A 190 -18.63 -2.95 26.70
C ASP A 190 -20.01 -3.38 26.17
N ALA A 191 -20.75 -2.43 25.57
CA ALA A 191 -22.07 -2.66 25.01
C ALA A 191 -22.00 -3.37 23.66
N LEU A 192 -20.99 -3.08 22.84
CA LEU A 192 -20.71 -3.80 21.58
C LEU A 192 -20.40 -5.28 21.85
N ALA A 193 -19.59 -5.57 22.87
CA ALA A 193 -19.26 -6.95 23.26
C ALA A 193 -20.49 -7.74 23.75
N ARG A 194 -21.45 -7.06 24.39
CA ARG A 194 -22.69 -7.68 24.90
C ARG A 194 -23.86 -7.62 23.91
N GLY A 195 -23.74 -6.88 22.81
CA GLY A 195 -24.82 -6.63 21.86
C GLY A 195 -26.00 -5.85 22.48
N GLU A 196 -25.71 -4.97 23.44
CA GLU A 196 -26.70 -4.23 24.22
C GLU A 196 -26.90 -2.82 23.67
N HIS A 197 -28.11 -2.29 23.85
CA HIS A 197 -28.39 -0.88 23.60
C HIS A 197 -27.86 -0.01 24.73
N MET A 198 -27.50 1.23 24.40
CA MET A 198 -27.05 2.24 25.35
C MET A 198 -28.07 3.38 25.44
N VAL A 199 -27.99 4.14 26.52
CA VAL A 199 -28.84 5.32 26.75
C VAL A 199 -27.94 6.54 26.79
N ASP A 200 -28.26 7.55 25.99
CA ASP A 200 -27.53 8.82 25.97
C ASP A 200 -27.86 9.71 27.18
N GLU A 201 -27.21 10.88 27.27
CA GLU A 201 -27.41 11.82 28.37
C GLU A 201 -28.85 12.37 28.45
N GLU A 202 -29.57 12.37 27.32
CA GLU A 202 -30.97 12.78 27.23
C GLU A 202 -31.98 11.65 27.52
N GLY A 203 -31.50 10.44 27.84
CA GLY A 203 -32.35 9.29 28.14
C GLY A 203 -32.88 8.56 26.90
N ARG A 204 -32.31 8.80 25.71
CA ARG A 204 -32.68 8.14 24.46
C ARG A 204 -31.86 6.88 24.27
N GLU A 205 -32.54 5.81 23.91
CA GLU A 205 -31.90 4.52 23.62
C GLU A 205 -31.32 4.52 22.20
N PHE A 206 -30.07 4.09 22.05
CA PHE A 206 -29.41 3.91 20.76
C PHE A 206 -28.64 2.59 20.70
N SER A 207 -28.42 2.09 19.49
CA SER A 207 -27.65 0.86 19.25
C SER A 207 -26.18 1.23 18.98
N PRO A 208 -25.23 0.78 19.80
CA PRO A 208 -23.80 0.98 19.55
C PRO A 208 -23.34 0.37 18.23
N MET A 209 -23.92 -0.77 17.84
CA MET A 209 -23.62 -1.40 16.55
C MET A 209 -24.09 -0.52 15.38
N LEU A 210 -25.28 0.08 15.50
CA LEU A 210 -25.77 1.01 14.48
C LEU A 210 -24.90 2.27 14.41
N HIS A 211 -24.42 2.78 15.55
CA HIS A 211 -23.48 3.89 15.62
C HIS A 211 -22.20 3.60 14.81
N VAL A 212 -21.56 2.46 15.08
CA VAL A 212 -20.37 2.00 14.33
C VAL A 212 -20.68 1.82 12.84
N THR A 213 -21.86 1.26 12.52
CA THR A 213 -22.29 1.08 11.13
C THR A 213 -22.47 2.41 10.40
N ILE A 214 -22.94 3.45 11.08
CA ILE A 214 -23.09 4.80 10.50
C ILE A 214 -21.72 5.38 10.12
N HIS A 215 -20.71 5.27 11.00
CA HIS A 215 -19.35 5.67 10.65
C HIS A 215 -18.83 4.89 9.43
N GLN A 216 -19.11 3.59 9.34
CA GLN A 216 -18.72 2.80 8.17
C GLN A 216 -19.39 3.27 6.88
N ILE A 217 -20.69 3.60 6.95
CA ILE A 217 -21.42 4.17 5.81
C ILE A 217 -20.79 5.49 5.38
N ILE A 218 -20.50 6.39 6.33
CA ILE A 218 -19.89 7.69 6.03
C ILE A 218 -18.54 7.52 5.37
N ARG A 219 -17.68 6.67 5.94
CA ARG A 219 -16.37 6.35 5.35
C ARG A 219 -16.54 5.85 3.92
N ASN A 220 -17.46 4.93 3.66
CA ASN A 220 -17.75 4.44 2.32
C ASN A 220 -18.31 5.52 1.37
N GLN A 221 -19.18 6.41 1.86
CA GLN A 221 -19.74 7.51 1.06
C GLN A 221 -18.64 8.47 0.59
N VAL A 222 -17.75 8.86 1.50
CA VAL A 222 -16.66 9.78 1.17
C VAL A 222 -15.62 9.05 0.28
N ARG A 223 -15.46 7.73 0.45
CA ARG A 223 -14.65 6.84 -0.39
C ARG A 223 -15.03 6.85 -1.84
N GLN A 224 -16.27 6.52 -2.07
CA GLN A 224 -16.79 6.37 -3.41
C GLN A 224 -17.17 7.72 -4.01
N ASP A 225 -17.05 8.80 -3.24
CA ASP A 225 -17.68 10.08 -3.52
C ASP A 225 -19.15 9.88 -3.92
N ASP A 226 -19.87 9.10 -3.11
CA ASP A 226 -21.27 8.75 -3.32
C ASP A 226 -22.11 9.13 -2.10
N PRO A 227 -23.04 10.11 -2.22
CA PRO A 227 -23.35 10.84 -3.44
C PRO A 227 -22.25 11.83 -3.88
N PRO A 228 -22.11 12.13 -5.19
CA PRO A 228 -21.06 13.01 -5.70
C PRO A 228 -20.97 14.36 -5.00
N GLY A 229 -19.75 14.73 -4.60
CA GLY A 229 -19.45 15.91 -3.79
C GLY A 229 -19.44 15.66 -2.28
N MET A 230 -19.49 14.40 -1.86
CA MET A 230 -19.32 14.01 -0.46
C MET A 230 -17.87 14.21 -0.01
N ARG A 231 -16.90 13.97 -0.89
CA ARG A 231 -15.47 14.20 -0.59
C ARG A 231 -15.18 15.66 -0.26
N ASP A 232 -15.60 16.58 -1.12
CA ASP A 232 -15.45 18.04 -0.89
C ASP A 232 -16.10 18.49 0.43
N ILE A 233 -17.27 17.93 0.78
CA ILE A 233 -17.96 18.23 2.04
C ILE A 233 -17.14 17.74 3.22
N PHE A 234 -16.62 16.52 3.14
CA PHE A 234 -15.80 15.93 4.19
C PHE A 234 -14.53 16.74 4.41
N GLU A 235 -13.79 17.08 3.36
CA GLU A 235 -12.58 17.91 3.43
C GLU A 235 -12.88 19.28 4.06
N THR A 236 -14.01 19.90 3.69
CA THR A 236 -14.43 21.17 4.29
C THR A 236 -14.73 21.03 5.78
N LEU A 237 -15.40 19.95 6.19
CA LEU A 237 -15.71 19.67 7.60
C LEU A 237 -14.45 19.29 8.39
N LEU A 238 -13.50 18.61 7.77
CA LEU A 238 -12.20 18.29 8.37
C LEU A 238 -11.41 19.56 8.67
N GLN A 239 -11.27 20.45 7.69
CA GLN A 239 -10.67 21.78 7.90
C GLN A 239 -11.42 22.61 8.95
N CYS A 240 -12.73 22.41 9.06
CA CYS A 240 -13.51 23.06 10.09
C CYS A 240 -13.19 22.50 11.48
N THR A 241 -13.32 21.20 11.66
CA THR A 241 -13.24 20.55 12.97
C THR A 241 -11.80 20.37 13.47
N GLY A 242 -10.85 20.23 12.54
CA GLY A 242 -9.46 19.87 12.83
C GLY A 242 -9.30 18.44 13.35
N ASP A 243 -10.35 17.62 13.24
CA ASP A 243 -10.35 16.23 13.72
C ASP A 243 -11.27 15.38 12.83
N ARG A 244 -10.71 14.32 12.26
CA ARG A 244 -11.40 13.42 11.35
C ARG A 244 -12.64 12.79 11.98
N HIS A 245 -12.52 12.36 13.23
CA HIS A 245 -13.60 11.70 13.94
C HIS A 245 -14.76 12.68 14.18
N ALA A 246 -14.47 13.92 14.60
CA ALA A 246 -15.46 14.99 14.75
C ALA A 246 -16.17 15.34 13.43
N ALA A 247 -15.45 15.38 12.30
CA ALA A 247 -16.06 15.56 10.98
C ALA A 247 -17.05 14.42 10.63
N GLU A 248 -16.70 13.17 10.95
CA GLU A 248 -17.61 12.03 10.80
C GLU A 248 -18.87 12.19 11.68
N HIS A 249 -18.75 12.68 12.92
CA HIS A 249 -19.91 12.96 13.79
C HIS A 249 -20.82 14.06 13.23
N GLU A 250 -20.27 15.11 12.64
CA GLU A 250 -21.04 16.17 11.99
C GLU A 250 -21.87 15.62 10.83
N ILE A 251 -21.28 14.76 10.00
CA ILE A 251 -21.96 14.09 8.89
C ILE A 251 -23.00 13.10 9.44
N GLY A 252 -22.62 12.30 10.43
CA GLY A 252 -23.49 11.31 11.06
C GLY A 252 -24.74 11.94 11.67
N GLY A 253 -24.61 13.10 12.30
CA GLY A 253 -25.76 13.84 12.84
C GLY A 253 -26.78 14.24 11.77
N VAL A 254 -26.33 14.55 10.55
CA VAL A 254 -27.22 14.82 9.41
C VAL A 254 -27.76 13.52 8.82
N LEU A 255 -26.90 12.52 8.60
CA LEU A 255 -27.25 11.24 8.00
C LEU A 255 -28.32 10.49 8.81
N VAL A 256 -28.24 10.51 10.14
CA VAL A 256 -29.24 9.88 11.03
C VAL A 256 -30.65 10.43 10.77
N GLY A 257 -30.78 11.74 10.53
CA GLY A 257 -32.06 12.36 10.18
C GLY A 257 -32.63 11.81 8.86
N HIS A 258 -31.78 11.65 7.84
CA HIS A 258 -32.17 11.09 6.54
C HIS A 258 -32.48 9.59 6.62
N LEU A 259 -31.73 8.83 7.41
CA LEU A 259 -32.00 7.41 7.67
C LEU A 259 -33.31 7.22 8.44
N HIS A 260 -33.64 8.11 9.36
CA HIS A 260 -34.93 8.07 10.08
C HIS A 260 -36.11 8.20 9.10
N VAL A 261 -36.07 9.18 8.19
CA VAL A 261 -37.09 9.37 7.15
C VAL A 261 -37.18 8.16 6.22
N LEU A 262 -36.04 7.63 5.77
CA LEU A 262 -35.99 6.44 4.93
C LEU A 262 -36.63 5.21 5.60
N LEU A 263 -36.30 4.96 6.87
CA LEU A 263 -36.71 3.76 7.59
C LEU A 263 -38.15 3.85 8.15
N HIS A 264 -38.58 5.02 8.60
CA HIS A 264 -39.89 5.22 9.22
C HIS A 264 -40.95 5.72 8.23
N ASP A 265 -40.63 6.73 7.42
CA ASP A 265 -41.57 7.35 6.47
C ASP A 265 -41.61 6.62 5.12
N ARG A 266 -40.68 5.68 4.89
CA ARG A 266 -40.53 4.85 3.68
C ARG A 266 -40.34 5.67 2.41
N GLU A 267 -39.78 6.86 2.53
CA GLU A 267 -39.39 7.67 1.39
C GLU A 267 -38.01 7.25 0.87
N ALA A 268 -37.74 7.45 -0.41
CA ALA A 268 -36.42 7.15 -0.97
C ALA A 268 -35.35 8.10 -0.42
N PHE A 269 -34.13 7.61 -0.21
CA PHE A 269 -33.00 8.44 0.22
C PHE A 269 -32.76 9.57 -0.80
N ASN A 270 -32.81 10.82 -0.33
CA ASN A 270 -32.66 12.00 -1.18
C ASN A 270 -31.24 12.57 -1.03
N ALA A 271 -30.33 12.09 -1.88
CA ALA A 271 -28.95 12.54 -1.93
C ALA A 271 -28.78 14.06 -2.09
N ALA A 272 -29.63 14.71 -2.90
CA ALA A 272 -29.53 16.15 -3.12
C ALA A 272 -29.88 16.96 -1.85
N GLN A 273 -30.90 16.49 -1.11
CA GLN A 273 -31.27 17.11 0.17
C GLN A 273 -30.20 16.85 1.24
N TYR A 274 -29.67 15.64 1.29
CA TYR A 274 -28.56 15.27 2.20
C TYR A 274 -27.34 16.19 2.02
N LEU A 275 -26.85 16.36 0.79
CA LEU A 275 -25.73 17.28 0.50
C LEU A 275 -26.07 18.74 0.84
N THR A 276 -27.32 19.15 0.67
CA THR A 276 -27.78 20.50 1.04
C THR A 276 -27.73 20.71 2.54
N ASP A 277 -28.21 19.74 3.32
CA ASP A 277 -28.22 19.83 4.79
C ASP A 277 -26.80 19.80 5.37
N LEU A 278 -25.89 19.03 4.77
CA LEU A 278 -24.47 19.05 5.12
C LEU A 278 -23.82 20.42 4.86
N ARG A 279 -24.14 21.06 3.74
CA ARG A 279 -23.67 22.43 3.46
C ARG A 279 -24.26 23.45 4.44
N ILE A 280 -25.49 23.27 4.91
CA ILE A 280 -26.06 24.10 5.97
C ILE A 280 -25.26 23.89 7.26
N ARG A 281 -24.95 22.63 7.62
CA ARG A 281 -24.14 22.33 8.80
C ARG A 281 -22.77 23.00 8.76
N ILE A 282 -22.07 22.94 7.62
CA ILE A 282 -20.79 23.64 7.42
C ILE A 282 -20.95 25.15 7.67
N ASN A 283 -22.00 25.77 7.11
CA ASN A 283 -22.24 27.21 7.29
C ASN A 283 -22.52 27.59 8.74
N ASP A 284 -23.24 26.75 9.47
CA ASP A 284 -23.52 26.99 10.90
C ASP A 284 -22.23 26.87 11.72
N TYR A 285 -21.38 25.89 11.41
CA TYR A 285 -20.07 25.72 12.04
C TYR A 285 -19.15 26.93 11.79
N LEU A 286 -19.10 27.42 10.55
CA LEU A 286 -18.30 28.61 10.18
C LEU A 286 -18.82 29.92 10.80
N ARG A 287 -20.12 30.01 11.11
CA ARG A 287 -20.71 31.19 11.79
C ARG A 287 -20.56 31.15 13.32
N GLY A 288 -20.28 29.97 13.87
CA GLY A 288 -20.10 29.75 15.32
C GLY A 288 -18.68 30.03 15.83
N ARG A 289 -17.72 30.32 14.94
CA ARG A 289 -16.33 30.70 15.27
C ARG A 289 -16.07 32.19 15.12
#